data_AF-A0A160P7U8-F1
#
_entry.id   AF-A0A160P7U8-F1
#
_cell.length_a   1.000
_cell.length_b   1.000
_cell.length_c   1.000
_cell.angle_alpha   90.00
_cell.angle_beta   90.00
_cell.angle_gamma   90.00
#
_symmetry.space_group_name_H-M   'P 1'
#
loop_
_entity.id
_entity.type
_entity.pdbx_description
1 polymer ?
#
loop_
_entity_poly.entity_id
_entity_poly.type
_entity_poly.pdbx_seq_one_letter_code
_entity_poly.pdbx_strand_id
1 'polypeptide(L)'
;MPLFAEQFFTDHLALPYPEATVVADTYYAQPSPDQPLRLRIDFADTRMHQRYDGLRLETVHLDRGRLDGQCLNFADHGAFAARDQRMGTRPGDGAYGTFTDWHDTETPPWIGIDVTRLRTAIDRYVRMWFPGALSTHTRPRLATQATAAPSTAAAARHR
;
A
#
# COMPACT_ATOMS: atom_id res chain seq x y z
N MET A 1 -11.30 -0.15 18.06
CA MET A 1 -12.15 0.09 16.87
C MET A 1 -11.31 -0.29 15.64
N PRO A 2 -11.85 -0.45 14.42
CA PRO A 2 -11.02 -0.92 13.31
C PRO A 2 -9.99 0.14 12.96
N LEU A 3 -8.75 -0.24 12.65
CA LEU A 3 -7.73 0.68 12.11
C LEU A 3 -8.10 1.25 10.73
N PHE A 4 -9.32 0.98 10.25
CA PHE A 4 -9.75 1.19 8.88
C PHE A 4 -8.74 0.56 7.91
N ALA A 5 -8.20 -0.61 8.25
CA ALA A 5 -7.12 -1.25 7.52
C ALA A 5 -7.51 -1.55 6.07
N GLU A 6 -8.74 -2.03 5.84
CA GLU A 6 -9.24 -2.27 4.49
C GLU A 6 -9.23 -0.98 3.65
N GLN A 7 -9.75 0.12 4.21
CA GLN A 7 -9.71 1.43 3.57
C GLN A 7 -8.26 1.92 3.35
N PHE A 8 -7.38 1.73 4.34
CA PHE A 8 -5.98 2.11 4.22
C PHE A 8 -5.30 1.38 3.07
N PHE A 9 -5.40 0.05 3.02
CA PHE A 9 -4.68 -0.76 2.04
C PHE A 9 -5.30 -0.68 0.63
N THR A 10 -6.62 -0.61 0.53
CA THR A 10 -7.34 -0.59 -0.76
C THR A 10 -7.38 0.80 -1.37
N ASP A 11 -7.72 1.83 -0.59
CA ASP A 11 -8.00 3.16 -1.15
C ASP A 11 -6.78 4.08 -1.10
N HIS A 12 -6.04 4.06 0.02
CA HIS A 12 -4.91 4.98 0.21
C HIS A 12 -3.59 4.39 -0.29
N LEU A 13 -3.19 3.24 0.24
CA LEU A 13 -1.97 2.57 -0.16
C LEU A 13 -2.11 1.98 -1.57
N ALA A 14 -3.31 1.48 -1.93
CA ALA A 14 -3.73 1.05 -3.26
C ALA A 14 -2.65 0.28 -4.04
N LEU A 15 -2.20 -0.83 -3.46
CA LEU A 15 -1.19 -1.70 -4.05
C LEU A 15 -1.78 -2.49 -5.24
N PRO A 16 -1.04 -2.69 -6.34
CA PRO A 16 -1.60 -3.21 -7.60
C PRO A 16 -1.63 -4.75 -7.67
N TYR A 17 -1.52 -5.45 -6.54
CA TYR A 17 -1.35 -6.90 -6.56
C TYR A 17 -2.69 -7.61 -6.75
N PRO A 18 -2.76 -8.61 -7.64
CA PRO A 18 -3.97 -9.40 -7.85
C PRO A 18 -4.28 -10.23 -6.60
N GLU A 19 -5.57 -10.58 -6.45
CA GLU A 19 -6.06 -11.43 -5.36
C GLU A 19 -5.68 -10.93 -3.96
N ALA A 20 -5.50 -9.61 -3.84
CA ALA A 20 -5.25 -8.98 -2.57
C ALA A 20 -6.52 -8.95 -1.71
N THR A 21 -6.36 -9.17 -0.41
CA THR A 21 -7.44 -9.09 0.56
C THR A 21 -6.92 -8.54 1.88
N VAL A 22 -7.81 -7.93 2.67
CA VAL A 22 -7.51 -7.47 4.02
C VAL A 22 -8.34 -8.28 4.99
N VAL A 23 -7.68 -8.93 5.95
CA VAL A 23 -8.32 -9.69 7.02
C VAL A 23 -7.90 -9.07 8.35
N ALA A 24 -8.89 -8.58 9.11
CA ALA A 24 -8.66 -7.72 10.27
C ALA A 24 -7.77 -6.52 9.89
N ASP A 25 -6.58 -6.41 10.47
CA ASP A 25 -5.64 -5.31 10.24
C ASP A 25 -4.47 -5.68 9.33
N THR A 26 -4.60 -6.79 8.59
CA THR A 26 -3.50 -7.34 7.79
C THR A 26 -3.89 -7.50 6.33
N TYR A 27 -3.06 -6.93 5.45
CA TYR A 27 -3.12 -7.11 4.02
C TYR A 27 -2.39 -8.37 3.60
N TYR A 28 -3.03 -9.17 2.75
CA TYR A 28 -2.45 -10.35 2.12
C TYR A 28 -2.55 -10.21 0.61
N ALA A 29 -1.50 -10.59 -0.10
CA ALA A 29 -1.52 -10.63 -1.55
C ALA A 29 -0.62 -11.75 -2.10
N GLN A 30 -0.85 -12.06 -3.37
CA GLN A 30 0.03 -12.86 -4.20
C GLN A 30 0.61 -11.99 -5.32
N PRO A 31 1.73 -11.27 -5.07
CA PRO A 31 2.29 -10.36 -6.08
C PRO A 31 2.71 -11.05 -7.39
N SER A 32 3.06 -12.34 -7.34
CA SER A 32 3.40 -13.16 -8.50
C SER A 32 2.60 -14.48 -8.46
N PRO A 33 1.70 -14.75 -9.42
CA PRO A 33 0.78 -15.88 -9.36
C PRO A 33 1.47 -17.24 -9.46
N ASP A 34 2.64 -17.30 -10.09
CA ASP A 34 3.37 -18.55 -10.33
C ASP A 34 4.25 -18.99 -9.14
N GLN A 35 4.27 -18.22 -8.04
CA GLN A 35 5.14 -18.45 -6.89
C GLN A 35 4.34 -18.86 -5.64
N PRO A 36 4.89 -19.77 -4.80
CA PRO A 36 4.28 -20.17 -3.53
C PRO A 36 4.40 -19.10 -2.43
N LEU A 37 5.01 -17.96 -2.75
CA LEU A 37 5.22 -16.86 -1.82
C LEU A 37 3.97 -15.99 -1.72
N ARG A 38 3.75 -15.45 -0.54
CA ARG A 38 2.70 -14.49 -0.23
C ARG A 38 3.32 -13.26 0.43
N LEU A 39 2.79 -12.10 0.09
CA LEU A 39 3.10 -10.86 0.76
C LEU A 39 2.09 -10.65 1.86
N ARG A 40 2.58 -10.40 3.07
CA ARG A 40 1.77 -9.98 4.21
C ARG A 40 2.22 -8.58 4.63
N ILE A 41 1.28 -7.69 4.90
CA ILE A 41 1.57 -6.35 5.43
C ILE A 41 0.63 -6.04 6.60
N ASP A 42 1.19 -5.73 7.76
CA ASP A 42 0.46 -5.25 8.94
C ASP A 42 1.02 -3.91 9.44
N PHE A 43 0.25 -3.21 10.27
CA PHE A 43 0.77 -2.03 10.96
C PHE A 43 1.77 -2.45 12.03
N ALA A 44 2.97 -1.88 11.98
CA ALA A 44 4.01 -2.13 12.97
C ALA A 44 3.71 -1.33 14.24
N ASP A 45 3.64 -2.02 15.38
CA ASP A 45 3.42 -1.43 16.67
C ASP A 45 4.71 -0.83 17.26
N THR A 46 4.53 0.23 18.03
CA THR A 46 5.56 0.74 18.94
C THR A 46 5.47 -0.01 20.27
N ARG A 47 6.41 0.25 21.18
CA ARG A 47 6.28 -0.20 22.58
C ARG A 47 5.09 0.41 23.33
N MET A 48 4.47 1.45 22.77
CA MET A 48 3.27 2.07 23.34
C MET A 48 2.03 1.35 22.81
N HIS A 49 1.10 1.03 23.72
CA HIS A 49 -0.12 0.31 23.37
C HIS A 49 -0.89 1.01 22.25
N GLN A 50 -1.27 0.26 21.21
CA GLN A 50 -2.09 0.71 20.09
C GLN A 50 -1.54 1.93 19.33
N ARG A 51 -0.23 2.15 19.41
CA ARG A 51 0.47 3.16 18.63
C ARG A 51 1.33 2.48 17.59
N TYR A 52 1.22 2.95 16.36
CA TYR A 52 1.85 2.38 15.19
C TYR A 52 2.78 3.40 14.55
N ASP A 53 3.99 2.96 14.20
CA ASP A 53 5.05 3.80 13.63
C ASP A 53 5.47 3.36 12.23
N GLY A 54 4.85 2.33 11.66
CA GLY A 54 5.19 1.87 10.33
C GLY A 54 4.32 0.77 9.77
N LEU A 55 4.81 0.18 8.68
CA LEU A 55 4.28 -1.05 8.09
C LEU A 55 5.32 -2.16 8.23
N ARG A 56 4.87 -3.32 8.68
CA ARG A 56 5.67 -4.56 8.68
C ARG A 56 5.33 -5.35 7.43
N LEU A 57 6.30 -5.54 6.55
CA LEU A 57 6.19 -6.38 5.37
C LEU A 57 6.80 -7.74 5.68
N GLU A 58 6.14 -8.81 5.28
CA GLU A 58 6.65 -10.17 5.43
C GLU A 58 6.48 -10.95 4.13
N THR A 59 7.53 -11.70 3.77
CA THR A 59 7.47 -12.70 2.71
C THR A 59 7.23 -14.04 3.36
N VAL A 60 6.10 -14.66 3.06
CA VAL A 60 5.66 -15.90 3.69
C VAL A 60 5.56 -17.00 2.63
N HIS A 61 6.07 -18.19 2.94
CA HIS A 61 5.83 -19.40 2.18
C HIS A 61 4.78 -20.24 2.92
N LEU A 62 3.77 -20.75 2.21
CA LEU A 62 2.62 -21.43 2.84
C LEU A 62 3.05 -22.60 3.75
N ASP A 63 4.02 -23.42 3.30
CA ASP A 63 4.48 -24.57 4.10
C ASP A 63 5.62 -24.27 5.09
N ARG A 64 6.37 -23.18 4.87
CA ARG A 64 7.60 -22.89 5.64
C ARG A 64 7.44 -21.71 6.59
N GLY A 65 6.30 -21.03 6.54
CA GLY A 65 6.04 -19.82 7.29
C GLY A 65 6.84 -18.63 6.76
N ARG A 66 7.17 -17.70 7.64
CA ARG A 66 7.88 -16.47 7.30
C ARG A 66 9.31 -16.77 6.85
N LEU A 67 9.67 -16.28 5.67
CA LEU A 67 11.03 -16.34 5.13
C LEU A 67 11.82 -15.07 5.41
N ASP A 68 11.16 -13.91 5.32
CA ASP A 68 11.77 -12.61 5.52
C ASP A 68 10.77 -11.60 6.07
N GLY A 69 11.25 -10.49 6.63
CA GLY A 69 10.40 -9.33 6.85
C GLY A 69 11.15 -8.05 7.19
N GLN A 70 10.54 -6.94 6.80
CA GLN A 70 11.09 -5.59 6.86
C GLN A 70 10.07 -4.65 7.50
N CYS A 71 10.51 -3.79 8.42
CA CYS A 71 9.69 -2.68 8.91
C CYS A 71 9.99 -1.40 8.12
N LEU A 72 8.95 -0.72 7.66
CA LEU A 72 9.02 0.59 7.01
C LEU A 72 8.44 1.63 7.97
N ASN A 73 9.32 2.35 8.67
CA ASN A 73 8.89 3.41 9.59
C ASN A 73 8.29 4.58 8.81
N PHE A 74 7.14 5.06 9.25
CA PHE A 74 6.45 6.23 8.70
C PHE A 74 7.30 7.50 8.78
N ALA A 75 8.04 7.71 9.88
CA ALA A 75 8.94 8.85 10.04
C ALA A 75 10.01 8.89 8.94
N ASP A 76 10.70 7.77 8.72
CA ASP A 76 11.77 7.66 7.71
C ASP A 76 11.25 7.85 6.28
N HIS A 77 9.98 7.54 6.07
CA HIS A 77 9.30 7.66 4.78
C HIS A 77 8.53 8.98 4.65
N GLY A 78 8.62 9.88 5.63
CA GLY A 78 7.96 11.18 5.62
C GLY A 78 6.44 11.10 5.61
N ALA A 79 5.86 9.98 6.04
CA ALA A 79 4.45 9.68 5.84
C ALA A 79 3.53 10.66 6.58
N PHE A 80 3.97 11.16 7.75
CA PHE A 80 3.25 12.19 8.50
C PHE A 80 3.93 13.56 8.47
N ALA A 81 4.87 13.81 7.55
CA ALA A 81 5.70 15.02 7.57
C ALA A 81 4.88 16.32 7.56
N ALA A 82 3.85 16.40 6.71
CA ALA A 82 2.98 17.59 6.63
C ALA A 82 2.17 17.80 7.93
N ARG A 83 1.65 16.71 8.52
CA ARG A 83 0.90 16.74 9.78
C ARG A 83 1.82 17.18 10.92
N ASP A 84 2.97 16.55 11.06
CA ASP A 84 3.91 16.78 12.15
C ASP A 84 4.47 18.21 12.08
N GLN A 85 4.74 18.71 10.87
CA GLN A 85 5.11 20.12 10.67
C GLN A 85 4.00 21.07 11.12
N ARG A 86 2.74 20.82 10.75
CA ARG A 86 1.59 21.65 11.15
C ARG A 86 1.37 21.66 12.66
N MET A 87 1.59 20.53 13.32
CA MET A 87 1.39 20.36 14.77
C MET A 87 2.64 20.74 15.59
N GLY A 88 3.76 21.07 14.94
CA GLY A 88 5.03 21.35 15.61
C GLY A 88 5.67 20.13 16.29
N THR A 89 5.26 18.91 15.91
CA THR A 89 5.78 17.64 16.43
C THR A 89 7.15 17.34 15.85
N ARG A 90 8.12 16.99 16.69
CA ARG A 90 9.55 16.87 16.34
C ARG A 90 10.07 15.45 16.52
N PRO A 91 11.14 15.05 15.81
CA PRO A 91 11.85 13.81 16.10
C PRO A 91 12.20 13.69 17.59
N GLY A 92 11.90 12.54 18.18
CA GLY A 92 12.03 12.30 19.63
C GLY A 92 10.72 12.46 20.39
N ASP A 93 9.74 13.20 19.86
CA ASP A 93 8.39 13.23 20.41
C ASP A 93 7.70 11.89 20.15
N GLY A 94 7.04 11.33 21.16
CA GLY A 94 6.38 10.01 21.03
C GLY A 94 5.22 9.95 20.04
N ALA A 95 4.76 11.09 19.50
CA ALA A 95 3.74 11.18 18.46
C ALA A 95 4.33 11.34 17.04
N TYR A 96 5.61 11.70 16.94
CA TYR A 96 6.28 11.99 15.67
C TYR A 96 6.29 10.77 14.75
N GLY A 97 5.78 10.92 13.54
CA GLY A 97 5.72 9.83 12.58
C GLY A 97 4.87 8.64 13.02
N THR A 98 3.95 8.81 13.98
CA THR A 98 3.08 7.71 14.45
C THR A 98 1.61 8.04 14.31
N PHE A 99 0.74 7.04 14.41
CA PHE A 99 -0.66 7.25 14.77
C PHE A 99 -1.05 6.34 15.92
N THR A 100 -2.13 6.68 16.63
CA THR A 100 -2.65 5.88 17.75
C THR A 100 -4.10 5.54 17.48
N ASP A 101 -4.50 4.31 17.73
CA ASP A 101 -5.90 3.87 17.69
C ASP A 101 -6.61 4.35 18.97
N TRP A 102 -7.10 5.58 18.95
CA TRP A 102 -7.93 6.12 20.03
C TRP A 102 -9.37 5.62 19.84
N HIS A 103 -9.98 5.14 20.92
CA HIS A 103 -11.17 4.28 20.86
C HIS A 103 -12.47 4.96 20.40
N ASP A 104 -12.48 6.29 20.18
CA ASP A 104 -13.72 7.08 20.10
C ASP A 104 -13.86 7.94 18.83
N THR A 105 -13.12 7.64 17.75
CA THR A 105 -13.21 8.44 16.52
C THR A 105 -13.76 7.65 15.34
N GLU A 106 -14.83 8.15 14.71
CA GLU A 106 -15.33 7.67 13.41
C GLU A 106 -14.36 7.93 12.25
N THR A 107 -13.29 8.69 12.51
CA THR A 107 -12.27 9.08 11.55
C THR A 107 -11.08 8.12 11.58
N PRO A 108 -10.55 7.70 10.42
CA PRO A 108 -9.35 6.87 10.37
C PRO A 108 -8.14 7.53 11.06
N PRO A 109 -7.41 6.83 11.93
CA PRO A 109 -6.34 7.44 12.74
C PRO A 109 -5.10 7.83 11.92
N TRP A 110 -4.92 7.24 10.74
CA TRP A 110 -3.84 7.54 9.80
C TRP A 110 -4.18 8.68 8.82
N ILE A 111 -5.28 9.41 9.02
CA ILE A 111 -5.68 10.48 8.10
C ILE A 111 -4.58 11.53 7.89
N GLY A 112 -4.38 11.94 6.63
CA GLY A 112 -3.33 12.87 6.24
C GLY A 112 -1.96 12.24 6.01
N ILE A 113 -1.87 10.90 5.98
CA ILE A 113 -0.65 10.18 5.61
C ILE A 113 -0.33 10.34 4.11
N ASP A 114 0.93 10.62 3.79
CA ASP A 114 1.49 10.51 2.44
C ASP A 114 2.14 9.14 2.26
N VAL A 115 1.61 8.35 1.33
CA VAL A 115 2.06 6.97 1.08
C VAL A 115 3.07 6.87 -0.06
N THR A 116 3.43 7.96 -0.73
CA THR A 116 4.23 7.92 -1.98
C THR A 116 5.57 7.22 -1.80
N ARG A 117 6.30 7.57 -0.73
CA ARG A 117 7.59 6.96 -0.39
C ARG A 117 7.42 5.54 0.16
N LEU A 118 6.36 5.29 0.94
CA LEU A 118 6.03 3.95 1.42
C LEU A 118 5.77 2.98 0.25
N ARG A 119 4.93 3.37 -0.71
CA ARG A 119 4.66 2.59 -1.93
C ARG A 119 5.93 2.27 -2.70
N THR A 120 6.85 3.23 -2.80
CA THR A 120 8.14 3.04 -3.46
C THR A 120 9.03 2.06 -2.70
N ALA A 121 9.04 2.10 -1.37
CA ALA A 121 9.80 1.16 -0.55
C ALA A 121 9.20 -0.26 -0.61
N ILE A 122 7.87 -0.38 -0.57
CA ILE A 122 7.16 -1.65 -0.78
C ILE A 122 7.50 -2.23 -2.15
N ASP A 123 7.50 -1.43 -3.21
CA ASP A 123 7.87 -1.87 -4.56
C ASP A 123 9.27 -2.50 -4.61
N ARG A 124 10.24 -1.86 -3.95
CA ARG A 124 11.62 -2.38 -3.89
C ARG A 124 11.71 -3.70 -3.16
N TYR A 125 11.02 -3.83 -2.02
CA TYR A 125 10.94 -5.08 -1.27
C TYR A 125 10.29 -6.19 -2.11
N VAL A 126 9.17 -5.88 -2.76
CA VAL A 126 8.44 -6.86 -3.56
C VAL A 126 9.23 -7.30 -4.79
N ARG A 127 9.94 -6.41 -5.49
CA ARG A 127 10.77 -6.80 -6.64
C ARG A 127 11.90 -7.77 -6.27
N MET A 128 12.41 -7.70 -5.04
CA MET A 128 13.46 -8.60 -4.56
C MET A 128 12.92 -10.02 -4.35
N TRP A 129 11.73 -10.14 -3.75
CA TRP A 129 11.15 -11.44 -3.36
C TRP A 129 10.21 -12.05 -4.40
N PHE A 130 9.61 -11.23 -5.26
CA PHE A 130 8.59 -11.65 -6.22
C PHE A 130 8.97 -11.20 -7.64
N PRO A 131 9.96 -11.85 -8.28
CA PRO A 131 10.27 -11.60 -9.68
C PRO A 131 9.00 -11.70 -10.56
N GLY A 132 8.77 -10.69 -11.41
CA GLY A 132 7.59 -10.61 -12.29
C GLY A 132 6.35 -9.95 -11.67
N ALA A 133 6.39 -9.51 -10.41
CA ALA A 133 5.28 -8.79 -9.79
C ALA A 133 5.01 -7.43 -10.45
N LEU A 134 3.73 -7.01 -10.41
CA LEU A 134 3.31 -5.69 -10.89
C LEU A 134 3.96 -4.57 -10.06
N SER A 135 4.40 -3.50 -10.72
CA SER A 135 5.03 -2.35 -10.05
C SER A 135 4.00 -1.45 -9.38
N THR A 136 4.25 -1.01 -8.14
CA THR A 136 3.36 -0.09 -7.41
C THR A 136 3.32 1.32 -8.01
N HIS A 137 4.28 1.64 -8.89
CA HIS A 137 4.31 2.89 -9.69
C HIS A 137 3.36 2.88 -10.87
N THR A 138 2.75 1.74 -11.22
CA THR A 138 1.69 1.70 -12.22
C THR A 138 0.48 2.43 -11.64
N ARG A 139 0.37 3.71 -11.97
CA ARG A 139 -0.85 4.51 -11.77
C ARG A 139 -2.03 3.74 -12.36
N PRO A 140 -3.22 3.74 -11.74
CA PRO A 140 -4.41 3.19 -12.39
C PRO A 140 -4.51 3.83 -13.78
N ARG A 141 -4.49 3.01 -14.83
CA ARG A 141 -4.82 3.47 -16.17
C ARG A 141 -6.28 3.90 -16.08
N LEU A 142 -6.53 5.21 -16.02
CA LEU A 142 -7.86 5.75 -16.31
C LEU A 142 -8.27 5.09 -17.62
N ALA A 143 -9.34 4.30 -17.58
CA ALA A 143 -9.91 3.68 -18.76
C ALA A 143 -10.34 4.83 -19.69
N THR A 144 -9.46 5.23 -20.59
CA THR A 144 -9.83 6.06 -21.73
C THR A 144 -10.82 5.23 -22.51
N GLN A 145 -12.10 5.62 -22.43
CA GLN A 145 -13.14 5.15 -23.33
C GLN A 145 -12.62 5.34 -24.75
N ALA A 146 -12.18 4.25 -25.38
CA ALA A 146 -11.96 4.20 -26.80
C ALA A 146 -13.35 4.20 -27.44
N THR A 147 -13.91 5.38 -27.70
CA THR A 147 -14.99 5.50 -28.68
C THR A 147 -14.38 5.19 -30.03
N ALA A 148 -14.53 3.95 -30.46
CA ALA A 148 -14.21 3.53 -31.80
C ALA A 148 -15.06 4.35 -32.79
N ALA A 149 -14.41 5.21 -33.57
CA ALA A 149 -15.01 5.74 -34.78
C ALA A 149 -15.00 4.63 -35.84
N PRO A 150 -16.13 4.29 -36.49
CA PRO A 150 -16.11 3.37 -37.60
C PRO A 150 -15.46 4.07 -38.80
N SER A 151 -14.27 3.62 -39.18
CA SER A 151 -13.68 3.90 -40.48
C SER A 151 -13.93 2.68 -41.37
N THR A 152 -14.83 2.80 -42.33
CA THR A 152 -14.90 1.88 -43.47
C THR A 152 -14.63 2.69 -44.72
N ALA A 153 -13.48 2.38 -45.33
CA ALA A 153 -12.95 2.97 -46.54
C ALA A 153 -13.55 2.33 -47.80
N ALA A 154 -13.67 3.16 -48.86
CA ALA A 154 -13.37 2.95 -50.30
C ALA A 154 -13.93 1.68 -51.02
N ALA A 155 -14.28 1.62 -52.31
CA ALA A 155 -13.96 2.38 -53.52
C ALA A 155 -14.90 1.91 -54.67
N ALA A 156 -15.03 2.65 -55.78
CA ALA A 156 -14.90 2.10 -57.14
C ALA A 156 -14.98 3.20 -58.22
N ARG A 157 -14.05 3.16 -59.18
CA ARG A 157 -13.99 3.96 -60.42
C ARG A 157 -14.60 3.18 -61.60
N HIS A 158 -14.82 3.88 -62.72
CA HIS A 158 -15.31 3.46 -64.06
C HIS A 158 -16.85 3.29 -64.16
N ARG A 159 -17.54 3.93 -65.12
CA ARG A 159 -17.23 4.06 -66.56
C ARG A 159 -17.76 5.36 -67.14
#